data_AF-A0A544YYJ2-F1
#
_entry.id   AF-A0A544YYJ2-F1
#
_cell.length_a   1.000
_cell.length_b   1.000
_cell.length_c   1.000
_cell.angle_alpha   90.00
_cell.angle_beta   90.00
_cell.angle_gamma   90.00
#
_symmetry.space_group_name_H-M   'P 1'
#
loop_
_entity.id
_entity.type
_entity.pdbx_description
1 polymer ?
#
loop_
_entity_poly.entity_id
_entity_poly.type
_entity_poly.pdbx_seq_one_letter_code
_entity_poly.pdbx_strand_id
1 'polypeptide(L)' 'MTAWDEEFDQVIVGTGGGGMAAALTAYDSGLSCVVVEKSGRFGGSAGISAAGSVSPTTRPARRT' A
#
# COMPACT_ATOMS: atom_id res chain seq x y z
N MET A 1 -21.07 -16.39 20.54
CA MET A 1 -20.35 -16.63 19.27
C MET A 1 -20.13 -15.25 18.66
N THR A 2 -18.89 -14.80 18.56
CA THR A 2 -18.56 -13.55 17.86
C THR A 2 -18.59 -13.82 16.36
N ALA A 3 -19.38 -13.04 15.61
CA ALA A 3 -19.44 -13.08 14.16
C ALA A 3 -18.48 -12.04 13.57
N TRP A 4 -17.92 -12.32 12.40
CA TRP A 4 -17.09 -11.38 11.65
C TRP A 4 -17.97 -10.37 10.91
N ASP A 5 -17.55 -9.11 10.89
CA ASP A 5 -18.25 -8.05 10.15
C ASP A 5 -18.13 -8.27 8.62
N GLU A 6 -16.92 -8.62 8.15
CA GLU A 6 -16.60 -8.86 6.73
C GLU A 6 -15.46 -9.88 6.59
N GLU A 7 -15.41 -10.59 5.46
CA GLU A 7 -14.39 -11.60 5.14
C GLU A 7 -13.81 -11.35 3.75
N PHE A 8 -12.48 -11.47 3.62
CA PHE A 8 -11.74 -11.21 2.38
C PHE A 8 -10.59 -12.21 2.23
N ASP A 9 -10.17 -12.48 0.99
CA ASP A 9 -9.01 -13.34 0.71
C ASP A 9 -7.69 -12.68 1.17
N GLN A 10 -7.64 -11.35 1.16
CA GLN A 10 -6.49 -10.59 1.64
C GLN A 10 -6.89 -9.31 2.39
N VAL A 11 -6.34 -9.15 3.61
CA VAL A 11 -6.48 -7.93 4.41
C VAL A 11 -5.13 -7.22 4.47
N ILE A 12 -5.04 -6.01 3.93
CA ILE A 12 -3.83 -5.20 3.89
C ILE A 12 -3.94 -4.10 4.95
N VAL A 13 -2.95 -4.01 5.82
CA VAL A 13 -2.93 -2.99 6.88
C VAL A 13 -1.91 -1.91 6.52
N GLY A 14 -2.43 -0.73 6.19
CA GLY A 14 -1.67 0.46 5.83
C GLY A 14 -1.73 0.79 4.33
N THR A 15 -1.85 2.07 4.03
CA THR A 15 -1.98 2.62 2.65
C THR A 15 -0.68 3.22 2.12
N GLY A 16 0.45 2.78 2.65
CA GLY A 16 1.76 3.13 2.11
C GLY A 16 2.02 2.48 0.74
N GLY A 17 3.15 2.83 0.11
CA GLY A 17 3.49 2.32 -1.24
C GLY A 17 3.45 0.79 -1.35
N GLY A 18 3.94 0.06 -0.33
CA GLY A 18 3.86 -1.39 -0.31
C GLY A 18 2.42 -1.94 -0.18
N GLY A 19 1.58 -1.30 0.64
CA GLY A 19 0.19 -1.72 0.84
C GLY A 19 -0.67 -1.51 -0.40
N MET A 20 -0.52 -0.37 -1.08
CA MET A 20 -1.22 -0.10 -2.33
C MET A 20 -0.74 -1.00 -3.48
N ALA A 21 0.57 -1.31 -3.53
CA ALA A 21 1.10 -2.27 -4.50
C ALA A 21 0.57 -3.70 -4.25
N ALA A 22 0.46 -4.11 -2.98
CA ALA A 22 -0.17 -5.38 -2.61
C ALA A 22 -1.65 -5.43 -3.02
N ALA A 23 -2.40 -4.34 -2.78
CA ALA A 23 -3.81 -4.23 -3.18
C ALA A 23 -3.98 -4.38 -4.70
N LEU A 24 -3.15 -3.71 -5.49
CA LEU A 24 -3.17 -3.85 -6.94
C LEU A 24 -2.86 -5.29 -7.38
N THR A 25 -1.86 -5.92 -6.74
CA THR A 25 -1.49 -7.31 -7.04
C THR A 25 -2.63 -8.28 -6.72
N ALA A 26 -3.33 -8.07 -5.61
CA ALA A 26 -4.49 -8.88 -5.23
C ALA A 26 -5.65 -8.72 -6.21
N TYR A 27 -5.94 -7.47 -6.62
CA TYR A 27 -6.94 -7.17 -7.63
C TYR A 27 -6.61 -7.83 -8.98
N ASP A 28 -5.37 -7.70 -9.46
CA ASP A 28 -4.90 -8.33 -10.71
C ASP A 28 -4.95 -9.86 -10.65
N SER A 29 -4.87 -10.44 -9.44
CA SER A 29 -5.01 -11.87 -9.19
C SER A 29 -6.48 -12.32 -9.04
N GLY A 30 -7.45 -11.40 -9.13
CA GLY A 30 -8.88 -11.69 -8.98
C GLY A 30 -9.31 -11.97 -7.54
N LEU A 31 -8.51 -11.58 -6.55
CA LEU A 31 -8.80 -11.80 -5.13
C LEU A 31 -9.68 -10.68 -4.57
N SER A 32 -10.54 -11.03 -3.61
CA SER A 32 -11.20 -10.03 -2.77
C SER A 32 -10.21 -9.48 -1.75
N CYS A 33 -10.05 -8.16 -1.69
CA CYS A 33 -9.13 -7.54 -0.74
C CYS A 33 -9.68 -6.26 -0.13
N VAL A 34 -9.27 -5.99 1.11
CA VAL A 34 -9.55 -4.74 1.81
C VAL A 34 -8.24 -4.12 2.31
N VAL A 35 -8.15 -2.79 2.21
CA VAL A 35 -7.02 -2.02 2.74
C VAL A 35 -7.51 -1.16 3.90
N VAL A 36 -6.90 -1.30 5.07
CA VAL A 36 -7.26 -0.56 6.27
C VAL A 36 -6.16 0.42 6.64
N GLU A 37 -6.52 1.69 6.81
CA GLU A 37 -5.60 2.75 7.26
C GLU A 37 -6.07 3.30 8.60
N LYS A 38 -5.14 3.45 9.55
CA LYS A 38 -5.46 3.98 10.87
C LYS A 38 -5.75 5.48 10.79
N SER A 39 -5.04 6.19 9.93
CA SER A 39 -5.18 7.64 9.81
C SER A 39 -6.37 8.04 8.92
N GLY A 40 -6.86 9.27 9.05
CA GLY A 40 -7.89 9.81 8.14
C GLY A 40 -7.37 10.18 6.75
N ARG A 41 -6.14 9.77 6.38
CA ARG A 41 -5.49 10.09 5.10
C ARG A 41 -4.74 8.87 4.55
N PHE A 42 -4.73 8.73 3.24
CA PHE A 42 -3.95 7.69 2.58
C PHE A 42 -2.47 8.08 2.44
N GLY A 43 -1.61 7.07 2.30
CA GLY A 43 -0.21 7.23 1.93
C GLY A 43 0.79 7.02 3.08
N GLY A 44 0.38 7.13 4.35
CA GLY A 44 1.29 6.98 5.49
C GLY A 44 2.57 7.82 5.34
N SER A 45 3.74 7.24 5.61
CA SER A 45 5.03 7.90 5.36
C SER A 45 5.33 8.09 3.86
N ALA A 46 4.77 7.25 2.98
CA ALA A 46 4.93 7.39 1.52
C ALA A 46 4.19 8.62 0.96
N GLY A 47 3.13 9.09 1.63
CA GLY A 47 2.44 10.33 1.29
C GLY A 47 3.16 11.61 1.76
N ILE A 48 4.11 11.48 2.69
CA ILE A 48 4.90 12.61 3.24
C ILE A 48 6.31 12.64 2.64
N SER A 49 6.91 11.48 2.39
CA SER A 49 8.24 11.35 1.79
C SER A 49 8.19 11.59 0.28
N ALA A 50 8.71 12.73 -0.17
CA ALA A 50 9.06 12.95 -1.58
C ALA A 50 10.28 12.12 -2.05
N ALA A 51 10.72 11.13 -1.26
CA ALA A 51 11.84 10.27 -1.57
C ALA A 51 11.42 9.33 -2.71
N GLY A 52 11.79 9.71 -3.94
CA GLY A 52 11.46 8.96 -5.15
C GLY A 52 11.79 7.47 -5.03
N SER A 53 10.97 6.64 -5.68
CA SER A 53 11.20 5.20 -5.79
C SER A 53 12.57 4.96 -6.41
N VAL A 54 13.43 4.21 -5.72
CA VAL A 54 14.74 3.82 -6.25
C VAL A 54 14.52 2.69 -7.25
N SER A 55 14.64 3.00 -8.54
CA SER A 55 14.72 2.00 -9.60
C SER A 55 16.19 1.75 -9.96
N PRO A 56 16.60 0.50 -10.25
CA PRO A 56 17.95 0.20 -10.73
C PRO A 56 18.38 1.01 -11.96
N THR A 57 17.43 1.50 -12.75
CA THR A 57 17.66 2.27 -13.97
C THR A 57 17.65 3.79 -13.77
N THR A 58 17.26 4.29 -12.60
CA THR A 58 17.21 5.73 -12.32
C THR A 58 18.56 6.25 -11.82
N ARG A 59 19.03 7.35 -12.41
CA ARG A 59 20.31 7.99 -12.04
C ARG A 59 20.23 8.48 -10.59
N PRO A 60 21.22 8.19 -9.71
CA PRO A 60 21.19 8.70 -8.35
C PRO A 60 21.11 10.23 -8.38
N ALA A 61 20.14 10.77 -7.64
CA ALA A 61 19.94 12.21 -7.55
C ALA A 61 21.26 12.86 -7.10
N ARG A 62 21.85 13.65 -7.99
CA ARG A 62 23.12 14.34 -7.75
C ARG A 62 22.86 15.41 -6.69
N ARG A 63 23.50 15.31 -5.52
CA ARG A 63 23.56 16.43 -4.55
C ARG A 63 24.41 17.54 -5.20
N THR A 64 23.77 18.65 -5.53
CA THR A 64 24.44 19.94 -5.79
C THR A 64 24.86 20.60 -4.49
#